data_AF-A0AAE3HCT5-F1
#
_entry.id   AF-A0AAE3HCT5-F1
#
_cell.length_a   1.000
_cell.length_b   1.000
_cell.length_c   1.000
_cell.angle_alpha   90.00
_cell.angle_beta   90.00
_cell.angle_gamma   90.00
#
_symmetry.space_group_name_H-M   'P 1'
#
loop_
_entity.id
_entity.type
_entity.pdbx_description
1 polymer ?
#
loop_
_entity_poly.entity_id
_entity_poly.type
_entity_poly.pdbx_seq_one_letter_code
_entity_poly.pdbx_strand_id
1 'polypeptide(L)' 'MEMICPLCNGLKNLANPCPNCHGQMTDKGPIENFYDDYSAYLDKNITQRLDNADPNYCVHLFQCDICGKDKRMSIDREMF' A
#
# COMPACT_ATOMS: atom_id res chain seq x y z
N MET A 1 5.16 -8.58 -19.84
CA MET A 1 4.10 -8.73 -18.83
C MET A 1 4.76 -8.69 -17.47
N GLU A 2 4.28 -7.79 -16.63
CA GLU A 2 4.83 -7.49 -15.31
C GLU A 2 3.71 -7.55 -14.27
N MET A 3 4.03 -8.02 -13.06
CA MET A 3 3.08 -8.04 -11.94
C MET A 3 3.12 -6.67 -11.26
N ILE A 4 2.10 -5.86 -11.48
CA ILE A 4 2.04 -4.50 -10.93
C ILE A 4 0.90 -4.36 -9.93
N CYS A 5 1.13 -3.55 -8.89
CA CYS A 5 0.08 -3.21 -7.94
C CYS A 5 -0.92 -2.23 -8.60
N PRO A 6 -2.22 -2.54 -8.66
CA PRO A 6 -3.19 -1.69 -9.33
C PRO A 6 -3.44 -0.37 -8.60
N LEU A 7 -3.23 -0.28 -7.28
CA LEU A 7 -3.32 0.98 -6.54
C LEU A 7 -2.13 1.91 -6.83
N CYS A 8 -0.90 1.38 -6.73
CA CYS A 8 0.31 2.14 -7.02
C CYS A 8 0.34 2.72 -8.44
N ASN A 9 -0.32 2.06 -9.38
CA ASN A 9 -0.38 2.46 -10.79
C ASN A 9 -1.68 3.19 -11.16
N GLY A 10 -2.52 3.55 -10.18
CA GLY A 10 -3.76 4.30 -10.41
C GLY A 10 -4.81 3.55 -11.23
N LEU A 11 -4.70 2.23 -11.34
CA LEU A 11 -5.62 1.37 -12.09
C LEU A 11 -6.89 1.04 -11.29
N LYS A 12 -6.80 1.07 -9.96
CA LYS A 12 -7.92 0.85 -9.04
C LYS A 12 -7.89 1.86 -7.90
N ASN A 13 -9.06 2.11 -7.33
CA ASN A 13 -9.21 2.84 -6.07
C ASN A 13 -10.02 1.97 -5.11
N LEU A 14 -9.54 1.83 -3.87
CA LEU A 14 -10.28 1.14 -2.82
C LEU A 14 -10.87 2.16 -1.85
N ALA A 15 -12.18 2.10 -1.67
CA ALA A 15 -12.89 2.84 -0.65
C ALA A 15 -13.23 1.87 0.49
N ASN A 16 -12.56 2.00 1.62
CA ASN A 16 -12.85 1.22 2.82
C ASN A 16 -13.22 2.13 3.99
N PRO A 17 -14.30 1.84 4.73
CA PRO A 17 -14.67 2.60 5.91
C PRO A 17 -13.73 2.28 7.07
N CYS A 18 -13.45 3.29 7.88
CA CYS A 18 -12.66 3.17 9.10
C CYS A 18 -13.36 2.23 10.09
N PRO A 19 -12.69 1.20 10.63
CA PRO A 19 -13.29 0.29 11.60
C PRO A 19 -13.58 0.94 12.96
N ASN A 20 -13.11 2.18 13.20
CA ASN A 20 -13.29 2.89 14.47
C ASN A 20 -14.41 3.94 14.43
N CYS A 21 -14.52 4.69 13.33
CA CYS A 21 -15.47 5.81 13.22
C CYS A 21 -16.32 5.79 11.94
N HIS A 22 -16.17 4.77 11.09
CA HIS A 22 -16.81 4.64 9.78
C HIS A 22 -16.50 5.75 8.77
N GLY A 23 -15.58 6.67 9.09
CA GLY A 23 -15.06 7.68 8.16
C GLY A 23 -14.30 7.07 6.99
N GLN A 24 -14.12 7.86 5.93
CA GLN A 24 -13.32 7.46 4.77
C GLN A 24 -11.87 7.19 5.18
N MET A 25 -11.30 6.11 4.62
CA MET A 25 -9.86 5.87 4.67
C MET A 25 -9.23 6.16 3.32
N THR A 26 -8.10 6.86 3.37
CA THR A 26 -7.31 7.24 2.20
C THR A 26 -6.04 6.41 2.13
N ASP A 27 -5.72 5.89 0.94
CA ASP A 27 -4.47 5.20 0.65
C ASP A 27 -3.30 6.21 0.75
N LYS A 28 -2.33 5.92 1.61
CA LYS A 28 -1.10 6.71 1.76
C LYS A 28 0.07 6.11 0.96
N GLY A 29 -0.13 4.97 0.32
CA GLY A 29 0.86 4.27 -0.49
C GLY A 29 1.39 3.00 0.17
N PRO A 30 2.34 2.31 -0.49
CA PRO A 30 2.89 1.06 0.02
C PRO A 30 3.69 1.28 1.30
N ILE A 31 3.58 0.35 2.25
CA ILE A 31 4.19 0.44 3.58
C ILE A 31 5.72 0.53 3.51
N GLU A 32 6.31 -0.06 2.46
CA GLU A 32 7.75 -0.01 2.20
C GLU A 32 8.27 1.43 2.05
N ASN A 33 7.44 2.38 1.63
CA ASN A 33 7.83 3.79 1.52
C ASN A 33 8.03 4.47 2.90
N PHE A 34 7.60 3.84 3.99
CA PHE A 34 7.60 4.41 5.34
C PHE A 34 8.59 3.70 6.29
N TYR A 35 9.44 2.81 5.79
CA TYR A 35 10.42 2.10 6.63
C TYR A 35 11.59 2.98 7.07
N ASP A 36 11.97 3.96 6.26
CA ASP A 36 13.02 4.93 6.52
C ASP A 36 12.77 6.21 5.69
N ASP A 37 13.44 7.31 6.03
CA ASP A 37 13.29 8.63 5.40
C ASP A 37 13.62 8.61 3.90
N TYR A 38 14.41 7.62 3.46
CA TYR A 38 14.80 7.44 2.06
C TYR A 38 14.00 6.35 1.33
N SER A 39 13.18 5.56 2.03
CA SER A 39 12.59 4.35 1.45
C SER A 39 11.70 4.64 0.24
N ALA A 40 10.98 5.77 0.24
CA ALA A 40 10.16 6.19 -0.89
C ALA A 40 10.96 6.46 -2.19
N TYR A 41 12.28 6.69 -2.08
CA TYR A 41 13.17 6.95 -3.21
C TYR A 41 13.99 5.72 -3.61
N LEU A 42 13.95 4.65 -2.82
CA LEU A 42 14.65 3.41 -3.15
C LEU A 42 13.96 2.69 -4.30
N ASP A 43 14.76 1.98 -5.09
CA ASP A 43 14.22 1.12 -6.15
C ASP A 43 13.29 0.07 -5.52
N LYS A 44 12.07 -0.01 -6.04
CA LYS A 44 11.06 -0.96 -5.57
C LYS A 44 11.54 -2.42 -5.68
N ASN A 45 12.40 -2.73 -6.64
CA ASN A 45 13.03 -4.06 -6.75
C ASN A 45 13.95 -4.39 -5.57
N ILE A 46 14.46 -3.37 -4.87
CA ILE A 46 15.27 -3.54 -3.66
C ILE A 46 14.34 -3.68 -2.45
N THR A 47 13.39 -2.76 -2.28
CA THR A 47 12.52 -2.71 -1.10
C THR A 47 11.54 -3.88 -1.01
N GLN A 48 11.07 -4.38 -2.15
CA GLN A 48 10.13 -5.52 -2.23
C GLN A 48 10.79 -6.88 -2.02
N ARG A 49 12.12 -6.93 -1.93
CA ARG A 49 12.90 -8.16 -1.65
C ARG A 49 13.34 -8.26 -0.20
N LEU A 50 13.06 -7.25 0.63
CA LEU A 50 13.34 -7.29 2.06
C LEU A 50 12.35 -8.23 2.77
N ASP A 51 12.88 -9.08 3.65
CA ASP A 51 12.17 -9.86 4.66
C ASP A 51 11.02 -10.77 4.19
N ASN A 52 11.28 -11.66 3.22
CA ASN A 52 10.31 -12.67 2.76
C ASN A 52 8.96 -12.08 2.31
N ALA A 53 8.92 -10.80 1.92
CA ALA A 53 7.72 -10.18 1.39
C ALA A 53 7.27 -10.96 0.16
N ASP A 54 6.03 -11.45 0.17
CA ASP A 54 5.48 -12.19 -0.95
C ASP A 54 5.34 -11.24 -2.15
N PRO A 55 6.06 -11.49 -3.25
CA PRO A 55 6.10 -10.59 -4.40
C PRO A 55 4.75 -10.45 -5.11
N ASN A 56 3.79 -11.34 -4.83
CA ASN A 56 2.45 -11.28 -5.41
C ASN A 56 1.57 -10.22 -4.73
N TYR A 57 1.97 -9.70 -3.57
CA TYR A 57 1.19 -8.70 -2.84
C TYR A 57 1.95 -7.37 -2.73
N CYS A 58 1.19 -6.30 -2.56
CA CYS A 58 1.68 -4.99 -2.20
C CYS A 58 0.90 -4.51 -0.98
N VAL A 59 1.58 -4.28 0.14
CA VAL A 59 0.91 -3.89 1.39
C VAL A 59 0.82 -2.37 1.44
N HIS A 60 -0.39 -1.84 1.43
CA HIS A 60 -0.66 -0.40 1.50
C HIS A 60 -1.06 0.04 2.90
N LEU A 61 -0.64 1.25 3.28
CA LEU A 61 -1.05 1.92 4.50
C LEU A 61 -2.25 2.82 4.19
N PHE A 62 -3.40 2.51 4.76
CA PHE A 62 -4.58 3.36 4.73
C PHE A 62 -4.70 4.12 6.04
N GLN A 63 -5.05 5.39 5.97
CA GLN A 63 -5.30 6.21 7.16
C GLN A 63 -6.70 6.83 7.09
N CYS A 64 -7.40 6.81 8.21
CA CYS A 64 -8.70 7.48 8.33
C CYS A 64 -8.51 8.99 8.43
N ASP A 65 -9.20 9.73 7.57
CA ASP A 65 -9.10 11.19 7.53
C ASP A 65 -9.87 11.88 8.67
N ILE A 66 -10.66 11.14 9.46
CA ILE A 66 -11.45 11.68 10.59
C ILE A 66 -10.74 11.45 11.93
N CYS A 67 -10.35 10.21 12.24
CA CYS A 67 -9.79 9.86 13.54
C CYS A 67 -8.30 9.49 13.52
N GLY A 68 -7.65 9.56 12.36
CA GLY A 68 -6.22 9.29 12.19
C GLY A 68 -5.81 7.82 12.29
N LYS A 69 -6.74 6.90 12.60
CA LYS A 69 -6.46 5.47 12.71
C LYS A 69 -5.94 4.93 11.38
N ASP A 70 -4.84 4.18 11.43
CA ASP A 70 -4.25 3.51 10.30
C ASP A 70 -4.68 2.03 10.20
N LYS A 71 -4.55 1.49 9.00
CA LYS A 71 -4.80 0.08 8.68
C LYS A 71 -3.91 -0.34 7.53
N ARG A 72 -3.25 -1.48 7.66
CA ARG A 72 -2.51 -2.11 6.56
C ARG A 72 -3.43 -3.02 5.75
N MET A 73 -3.28 -3.00 4.43
CA MET A 73 -4.05 -3.85 3.53
C MET A 73 -3.15 -4.46 2.46
N SER A 74 -3.20 -5.79 2.32
CA SER A 74 -2.53 -6.51 1.23
C SER A 74 -3.36 -6.40 -0.04
N ILE A 75 -2.72 -5.97 -1.12
CA ILE A 75 -3.32 -5.81 -2.45
C ILE A 75 -2.64 -6.78 -3.39
N ASP A 76 -3.43 -7.58 -4.10
CA ASP A 76 -2.91 -8.50 -5.11
C ASP A 76 -2.33 -7.71 -6.27
N ARG A 77 -1.13 -8.10 -6.71
CA ARG A 77 -0.58 -7.63 -7.97
C ARG A 77 -1.25 -8.38 -9.10
N GLU A 78 -1.46 -7.68 -10.20
CA GLU A 78 -2.12 -8.21 -11.38
C GLU A 78 -1.16 -8.13 -12.57
N MET A 79 -1.27 -9.12 -13.46
CA MET A 79 -0.46 -9.20 -14.68
C MET A 79 -1.05 -8.26 -15.73
N PHE A 80 -0.25 -7.28 -16.13
CA PHE A 80 -0.57 -6.37 -17.24
C PHE A 80 0.52 -6.41 -18.32
#